data_AF-A0A850KTP9-F1
#
_entry.id   AF-A0A850KTP9-F1
#
_cell.length_a   1.000
_cell.length_b   1.000
_cell.length_c   1.000
_cell.angle_alpha   90.00
_cell.angle_beta   90.00
_cell.angle_gamma   90.00
#
_symmetry.space_group_name_H-M   'P 1'
#
loop_
_entity.id
_entity.type
_entity.pdbx_description
1 polymer ?
#
loop_
_entity_poly.entity_id
_entity_poly.type
_entity_poly.pdbx_seq_one_letter_code
_entity_poly.pdbx_strand_id
1 'polypeptide(L)'
;MAQSLASLIRRLFWIALAILLVFFSVNNRMPVQISFTPFELEMAIPAFLLVFVGIFVGLLLAGGVTGWLRLQGFARRRKAERRASYLEDQVSALSEDAHETRARKAHDTAALTTDDQSKH
;
A
#
# COMPACT_ATOMS: atom_id res chain seq x y z
N MET A 1 -4.46 13.72 10.52
CA MET A 1 -4.45 14.96 9.72
C MET A 1 -3.45 14.95 8.55
N ALA A 2 -2.21 14.43 8.72
CA ALA A 2 -1.17 14.44 7.67
C ALA A 2 -1.54 13.76 6.33
N GLN A 3 -2.48 12.80 6.33
CA GLN A 3 -2.93 12.13 5.11
C GLN A 3 -3.70 13.07 4.15
N SER A 4 -4.38 14.10 4.67
CA SER A 4 -5.14 15.06 3.85
C SER A 4 -4.22 16.00 3.07
N LEU A 5 -3.14 16.48 3.70
CA LEU A 5 -2.22 17.45 3.12
C LEU A 5 -1.41 16.84 1.96
N ALA A 6 -0.91 15.62 2.12
CA ALA A 6 -0.20 14.90 1.05
C ALA A 6 -1.08 14.65 -0.17
N SER A 7 -2.37 14.34 0.04
CA SER A 7 -3.33 14.15 -1.06
C SER A 7 -3.63 15.46 -1.79
N LEU A 8 -3.64 16.60 -1.08
CA LEU A 8 -3.85 17.93 -1.63
C LEU A 8 -2.66 18.39 -2.47
N ILE A 9 -1.45 18.26 -1.93
CA ILE A 9 -0.20 18.61 -2.64
C ILE A 9 -0.08 17.78 -3.92
N ARG A 10 -0.39 16.48 -3.86
CA ARG A 10 -0.41 15.64 -5.06
C ARG A 10 -1.42 16.13 -6.10
N ARG A 11 -2.64 16.53 -5.69
CA ARG A 11 -3.63 17.09 -6.62
C ARG A 11 -3.14 18.40 -7.24
N LEU A 12 -2.59 19.31 -6.43
CA LEU A 12 -2.02 20.57 -6.91
C LEU A 12 -0.88 20.34 -7.91
N PHE A 13 0.00 19.38 -7.66
CA PHE A 13 1.05 18.99 -8.59
C PHE A 13 0.48 18.53 -9.94
N TRP A 14 -0.52 17.63 -9.94
CA TRP A 14 -1.15 17.17 -11.18
C TRP A 14 -1.87 18.29 -11.93
N ILE A 15 -2.53 19.21 -11.22
CA ILE A 15 -3.18 20.38 -11.81
C ILE A 15 -2.15 21.30 -12.45
N ALA A 16 -1.06 21.62 -11.74
CA ALA A 16 0.02 22.46 -12.27
C ALA A 16 0.67 21.81 -13.50
N LEU A 17 0.93 20.50 -13.46
CA LEU A 17 1.45 19.75 -14.60
C LEU A 17 0.49 19.79 -15.80
N ALA A 18 -0.82 19.65 -15.58
CA ALA A 18 -1.82 19.76 -16.63
C ALA A 18 -1.83 21.15 -17.27
N ILE A 19 -1.79 22.22 -16.47
CA ILE A 19 -1.71 23.60 -16.97
C ILE A 19 -0.45 23.79 -17.82
N LEU A 20 0.70 23.31 -17.35
CA LEU A 20 1.96 23.37 -18.09
C LEU A 20 1.86 22.65 -19.44
N LEU A 21 1.28 21.45 -19.46
CA LEU A 21 1.08 20.67 -20.68
C LEU A 21 0.13 21.34 -21.67
N VAL A 22 -0.94 21.97 -21.18
CA VAL A 22 -1.88 22.74 -22.00
C VAL A 22 -1.18 23.96 -22.60
N PHE A 23 -0.45 24.74 -21.79
CA PHE A 23 0.33 25.89 -22.29
C PHE A 23 1.35 25.47 -23.33
N PHE A 24 2.09 24.40 -23.06
CA PHE A 24 3.03 23.81 -24.01
C PHE A 24 2.32 23.43 -25.31
N SER A 25 1.17 22.75 -25.24
CA SER A 25 0.38 22.35 -26.41
C SER A 25 -0.12 23.55 -27.21
N VAL A 26 -0.62 24.58 -26.54
CA VAL A 26 -1.17 25.78 -27.19
C VAL A 26 -0.08 26.56 -27.91
N ASN A 27 1.11 26.67 -27.32
CA ASN A 27 2.23 27.42 -27.88
C ASN A 27 2.98 26.60 -28.96
N ASN A 28 3.08 25.28 -28.78
CA ASN A 28 3.79 24.36 -29.67
C ASN A 28 2.83 23.57 -30.57
N ARG A 29 1.90 24.29 -31.22
CA ARG A 29 0.97 23.70 -32.21
C ARG A 29 1.60 23.47 -33.58
N MET A 30 2.80 24.02 -33.80
CA MET A 30 3.45 23.97 -35.09
C MET A 30 3.76 22.50 -35.45
N PRO A 31 3.34 22.02 -36.62
CA PRO A 31 3.59 20.66 -37.04
C PRO A 31 5.08 20.46 -37.32
N VAL A 32 5.66 19.43 -36.71
CA VAL A 32 7.05 19.01 -36.92
C VAL A 32 7.04 17.77 -37.79
N GLN A 33 7.93 17.72 -38.78
CA GLN A 33 8.10 16.52 -39.59
C GLN A 33 8.83 15.46 -38.78
N ILE A 34 8.24 14.28 -38.70
CA ILE A 34 8.82 13.13 -38.05
C ILE A 34 8.94 12.03 -39.08
N SER A 35 10.17 11.55 -39.25
CA SER A 35 10.48 10.36 -40.03
C SER A 35 10.67 9.17 -39.08
N PHE A 36 9.81 8.17 -39.23
CA PHE A 36 9.94 6.89 -38.56
C PHE A 36 10.70 5.93 -39.50
N THR A 37 12.02 5.89 -39.32
CA THR A 37 12.94 5.05 -40.09
C THR A 37 12.60 3.55 -40.12
N PRO A 38 12.10 2.89 -39.06
CA PRO A 38 11.80 1.44 -39.14
C PRO A 38 10.59 1.12 -40.04
N PHE A 39 9.79 2.12 -40.42
CA PHE A 39 8.56 1.92 -41.21
C PHE A 39 8.48 2.84 -42.44
N GLU A 40 9.54 3.59 -42.77
CA GLU A 40 9.56 4.58 -43.86
C GLU A 40 8.35 5.56 -43.82
N LEU A 41 7.87 5.87 -42.62
CA LEU A 41 6.70 6.72 -42.42
C LEU A 41 7.13 8.17 -42.18
N GLU A 42 6.63 9.09 -43.00
CA GLU A 42 6.79 10.53 -42.78
C GLU A 42 5.45 11.16 -42.47
N MET A 43 5.34 11.76 -41.28
CA MET A 43 4.12 12.44 -40.85
C MET A 43 4.45 13.77 -40.18
N ALA A 44 3.69 14.79 -40.54
CA ALA A 44 3.75 16.09 -39.89
C ALA A 44 2.76 16.09 -38.71
N ILE A 45 3.29 15.98 -37.49
CA ILE A 45 2.46 16.02 -36.27
C ILE A 45 2.91 17.16 -35.35
N PRO A 46 1.98 17.83 -34.66
CA PRO A 46 2.33 18.81 -33.64
C PRO A 46 3.21 18.19 -32.55
N ALA A 47 4.29 18.89 -32.16
CA ALA A 47 5.26 18.39 -31.20
C ALA A 47 4.65 18.00 -29.84
N PHE A 48 3.56 18.66 -29.44
CA PHE A 48 2.88 18.32 -28.20
C PHE A 48 2.31 16.90 -28.20
N LEU A 49 1.91 16.35 -29.35
CA LEU A 49 1.40 14.97 -29.40
C LEU A 49 2.46 13.96 -29.00
N LEU A 50 3.71 14.15 -29.42
CA LEU A 50 4.82 13.29 -29.01
C LEU A 50 5.01 13.27 -27.50
N VAL A 51 4.98 14.45 -26.88
CA VAL A 51 5.14 14.57 -25.41
C VAL A 51 4.00 13.85 -24.70
N PHE A 52 2.76 14.06 -25.14
CA PHE A 52 1.59 13.39 -24.54
C PHE A 52 1.65 11.87 -24.73
N VAL A 53 2.00 11.38 -25.91
CA VAL A 53 2.16 9.94 -26.17
C VAL A 53 3.28 9.36 -25.29
N GLY A 54 4.42 10.04 -25.18
CA GLY A 54 5.52 9.61 -24.30
C GLY A 54 5.10 9.53 -22.83
N ILE A 55 4.39 10.54 -22.33
CA ILE A 55 3.83 10.54 -20.97
C ILE A 55 2.82 9.40 -20.80
N PHE A 56 1.93 9.19 -21.78
CA PHE A 56 0.91 8.16 -21.72
C PHE A 56 1.52 6.76 -21.69
N VAL A 57 2.51 6.49 -22.54
CA VAL A 57 3.29 5.25 -22.54
C VAL A 57 4.03 5.09 -21.21
N GLY A 58 4.70 6.14 -20.73
CA GLY A 58 5.37 6.13 -19.43
C GLY A 58 4.41 5.82 -18.27
N LEU A 59 3.20 6.36 -18.29
CA LEU A 59 2.18 6.13 -17.28
C LEU A 59 1.58 4.72 -17.37
N LEU A 60 1.38 4.20 -18.58
CA LEU A 60 0.97 2.81 -18.82
C LEU A 60 2.01 1.83 -18.29
N LEU A 61 3.29 2.08 -18.57
CA LEU A 61 4.40 1.26 -18.07
C LEU A 61 4.51 1.36 -16.55
N ALA A 62 4.51 2.57 -15.99
CA ALA A 62 4.55 2.78 -14.55
C ALA A 62 3.31 2.18 -13.85
N GLY A 63 2.13 2.34 -14.43
CA GLY A 63 0.87 1.77 -13.94
C GLY A 63 0.83 0.26 -14.00
N GLY A 64 1.29 -0.34 -15.11
CA GLY A 64 1.38 -1.78 -15.29
C GLY A 64 2.40 -2.41 -14.33
N VAL A 65 3.60 -1.82 -14.23
CA VAL A 65 4.66 -2.29 -13.33
C VAL A 65 4.24 -2.14 -11.86
N THR A 66 3.72 -0.97 -11.47
CA THR A 66 3.22 -0.77 -10.10
C THR A 66 1.97 -1.59 -9.79
N GLY A 67 1.12 -1.86 -10.79
CA GLY A 67 -0.02 -2.76 -10.68
C GLY A 67 0.41 -4.19 -10.38
N TRP A 68 1.41 -4.70 -11.10
CA TRP A 68 2.00 -6.02 -10.88
C TRP A 68 2.65 -6.14 -9.48
N LEU A 69 3.42 -5.12 -9.07
CA LEU A 69 4.06 -5.06 -7.75
C LEU A 69 3.04 -4.93 -6.61
N ARG A 70 1.96 -4.16 -6.79
CA ARG A 70 0.88 -4.04 -5.79
C ARG A 70 0.10 -5.34 -5.66
N LEU A 71 -0.11 -6.09 -6.73
CA LEU A 71 -0.80 -7.38 -6.69
C LEU A 71 -0.02 -8.40 -5.84
N GLN A 72 1.32 -8.44 -5.98
CA GLN A 72 2.18 -9.25 -5.11
C GLN A 72 2.21 -8.72 -3.66
N GLY A 73 2.20 -7.40 -3.46
CA GLY A 73 2.18 -6.77 -2.14
C GLY A 73 0.88 -7.03 -1.35
N PHE A 74 -0.28 -6.99 -2.02
CA PHE A 74 -1.58 -7.28 -1.41
C PHE A 74 -1.69 -8.72 -0.92
N ALA A 75 -1.17 -9.68 -1.70
CA ALA A 75 -1.12 -11.08 -1.28
C ALA A 75 -0.26 -11.28 -0.02
N ARG A 76 0.87 -10.57 0.08
CA ARG A 76 1.76 -10.61 1.26
C ARG A 76 1.12 -9.95 2.48
N ARG A 77 0.43 -8.82 2.32
CA ARG A 77 -0.26 -8.10 3.40
C ARG A 77 -1.40 -8.94 4.01
N ARG A 78 -2.23 -9.56 3.18
CA ARG A 78 -3.28 -10.49 3.66
C ARG A 78 -2.70 -11.70 4.41
N LYS A 79 -1.54 -12.21 3.99
CA LYS A 79 -0.88 -13.32 4.67
C LYS A 79 -0.26 -12.89 6.01
N ALA A 80 0.22 -11.66 6.10
CA ALA A 80 0.74 -11.08 7.34
C ALA A 80 -0.39 -10.81 8.35
N GLU A 81 -1.52 -10.27 7.92
CA GLU A 81 -2.71 -10.07 8.77
C GLU A 81 -3.23 -11.39 9.34
N ARG A 82 -3.36 -12.43 8.51
CA ARG A 82 -3.80 -13.76 9.00
C ARG A 82 -2.83 -14.36 10.01
N ARG A 83 -1.52 -14.15 9.84
CA ARG A 83 -0.52 -14.61 10.80
C ARG A 83 -0.59 -13.81 12.10
N ALA A 84 -0.82 -12.50 12.02
CA ALA A 84 -0.99 -11.67 13.21
C ALA A 84 -2.17 -12.14 14.05
N SER A 85 -3.36 -12.33 13.45
CA SER A 85 -4.52 -12.86 14.19
C SER A 85 -4.28 -14.26 14.77
N TYR A 86 -3.65 -15.17 14.01
CA TYR A 86 -3.36 -16.50 14.54
C TYR A 86 -2.34 -16.50 15.70
N LEU A 87 -1.41 -15.54 15.73
CA LEU A 87 -0.51 -15.36 16.85
C LEU A 87 -1.23 -14.74 18.06
N GLU A 88 -2.14 -13.79 17.85
CA GLU A 88 -2.96 -13.20 18.91
C GLU A 88 -3.89 -14.25 19.57
N ASP A 89 -4.49 -15.13 18.78
CA ASP A 89 -5.33 -16.23 19.28
C ASP A 89 -4.52 -17.23 20.14
N GLN A 90 -3.28 -17.54 19.74
CA GLN A 90 -2.43 -18.43 20.54
C GLN A 90 -1.92 -17.78 21.83
N VAL A 91 -1.60 -16.48 21.79
CA VAL A 91 -1.17 -15.74 22.98
C VAL A 91 -2.31 -15.64 23.99
N SER A 92 -3.54 -15.39 23.52
CA SER A 92 -4.72 -15.35 24.40
C SER A 92 -5.02 -16.72 25.01
N ALA A 93 -5.01 -17.79 24.23
CA ALA A 93 -5.21 -19.16 24.74
C ALA A 93 -4.16 -19.56 25.81
N LEU A 94 -2.87 -19.29 25.55
CA LEU A 94 -1.82 -19.58 26.55
C LEU A 94 -1.96 -18.74 27.81
N SER A 95 -2.39 -17.48 27.68
CA SER A 95 -2.60 -16.61 28.84
C SER A 95 -3.75 -17.11 29.72
N GLU A 96 -4.81 -17.63 29.10
CA GLU A 96 -5.97 -18.19 29.79
C GLU A 96 -5.61 -19.48 30.56
N ASP A 97 -4.90 -20.42 29.93
CA ASP A 97 -4.40 -21.63 30.60
C ASP A 97 -3.47 -21.29 31.78
N ALA A 98 -2.61 -20.28 31.63
CA ALA A 98 -1.71 -19.83 32.70
C ALA A 98 -2.49 -19.22 33.88
N HIS A 99 -3.58 -18.50 33.61
CA HIS A 99 -4.49 -17.97 34.62
C HIS A 99 -5.25 -19.09 35.34
N GLU A 100 -5.75 -20.09 34.62
CA GLU A 100 -6.46 -21.22 35.21
C GLU A 100 -5.54 -22.08 36.09
N THR A 101 -4.31 -22.33 35.63
CA THR A 101 -3.30 -23.07 36.41
C THR A 101 -2.91 -22.31 37.68
N ARG A 102 -2.79 -20.97 37.63
CA ARG A 102 -2.53 -20.13 38.81
C ARG A 102 -3.71 -20.13 39.78
N ALA A 103 -4.94 -20.03 39.28
CA ALA A 103 -6.15 -20.07 40.09
C ALA A 103 -6.29 -21.42 40.81
N ARG A 104 -6.00 -22.52 40.12
CA ARG A 104 -6.04 -23.88 40.69
C ARG A 104 -5.00 -24.08 41.79
N LYS A 105 -3.76 -23.62 41.56
CA LYS A 105 -2.71 -23.65 42.59
C LYS A 105 -3.04 -22.78 43.81
N ALA A 106 -3.68 -21.62 43.61
CA ALA A 106 -4.12 -20.75 44.71
C ALA A 106 -5.24 -21.38 45.55
N HIS A 107 -6.17 -22.10 44.91
CA HIS A 107 -7.19 -22.88 45.59
C HIS A 107 -6.59 -24.05 46.39
N ASP A 108 -5.66 -24.80 45.82
CA ASP A 108 -4.99 -25.92 46.52
C ASP A 108 -4.17 -25.43 47.72
N THR A 109 -3.46 -24.30 47.59
CA THR A 109 -2.73 -23.71 48.72
C THR A 109 -3.66 -23.18 49.81
N ALA A 110 -4.81 -22.56 49.47
CA ALA A 110 -5.80 -22.14 50.46
C ALA A 110 -6.45 -23.34 51.19
N ALA A 111 -6.72 -24.43 50.49
CA ALA A 111 -7.26 -25.67 51.06
C ALA A 111 -6.27 -26.31 52.07
N LEU A 112 -4.98 -26.33 51.74
CA LEU A 112 -3.93 -26.87 52.62
C LEU A 112 -3.72 -26.01 53.88
N THR A 113 -3.90 -24.69 53.81
CA THR A 113 -3.76 -23.80 54.98
C THR A 113 -4.94 -23.88 55.97
N THR A 114 -6.12 -24.30 55.48
CA THR A 114 -7.33 -24.43 56.30
C THR A 114 -7.36 -25.75 57.07
N ASP A 115 -6.78 -26.82 56.51
CA ASP A 115 -6.62 -28.12 57.17
C ASP A 115 -5.58 -28.07 58.32
N ASP A 116 -4.53 -27.27 58.17
CA ASP A 116 -3.47 -27.09 59.19
C ASP A 116 -3.95 -26.28 60.41
N GLN A 117 -4.88 -25.33 60.22
CA GLN A 117 -5.50 -24.55 61.31
C GLN A 117 -6.53 -25.34 62.14
N SER A 118 -7.04 -26.47 61.64
CA SER A 118 -8.01 -27.32 62.37
C SER A 118 -7.34 -28.29 63.34
N LYS A 119 -6.01 -28.42 63.31
CA LYS A 119 -5.25 -29.46 64.04
C LYS A 119 -4.53 -28.96 65.29
N HIS A 120 -4.64 -27.67 65.60
CA HIS A 120 -4.14 -27.03 66.82
C HIS A 120 -5.30 -26.51 67.68
#